data_AF-A0A2E5XGC3-F1
#
_entry.id   AF-A0A2E5XGC3-F1
#
_cell.length_a   1.000
_cell.length_b   1.000
_cell.length_c   1.000
_cell.angle_alpha   90.00
_cell.angle_beta   90.00
_cell.angle_gamma   90.00
#
_symmetry.space_group_name_H-M   'P 1'
#
loop_
_entity.id
_entity.type
_entity.pdbx_description
1 polymer ?
#
loop_
_entity_poly.entity_id
_entity_poly.type
_entity_poly.pdbx_seq_one_letter_code
_entity_poly.pdbx_strand_id
1 'polypeptide(L)'
;MATFPRALLNLNTWRVLTAGFLLALGNIGSPFWWIAAVPWFVLNLPGLLLTTIPAWLVLAAGPAAVQSTGVTDDFIITLCVLLPSALSLLMSWFWTPLLQKSRLFGEFHYPGA
;
A
#
# COMPACT_ATOMS: atom_id res chain seq x y z
N MET A 1 -12.44 3.54 22.33
CA MET A 1 -11.89 2.20 21.97
C MET A 1 -12.73 1.61 20.85
N ALA A 2 -12.16 1.40 19.67
CA ALA A 2 -12.87 0.69 18.60
C ALA A 2 -13.04 -0.78 19.02
N THR A 3 -14.24 -1.33 18.87
CA THR A 3 -14.47 -2.76 19.11
C THR A 3 -13.74 -3.57 18.04
N PHE A 4 -13.20 -4.74 18.40
CA PHE A 4 -12.43 -5.62 17.49
C PHE A 4 -13.09 -5.82 16.10
N PRO A 5 -14.42 -5.98 15.97
CA PRO A 5 -15.09 -6.05 14.67
C PRO A 5 -15.00 -4.76 13.85
N ARG A 6 -15.07 -3.58 14.49
CA ARG A 6 -14.91 -2.28 13.80
C ARG A 6 -13.49 -2.06 13.31
N ALA A 7 -12.48 -2.57 14.03
CA ALA A 7 -11.10 -2.49 13.58
C ALA A 7 -10.86 -3.36 12.33
N LEU A 8 -11.51 -4.53 12.25
CA LEU A 8 -11.50 -5.41 11.08
C LEU A 8 -12.34 -4.88 9.91
N LEU A 9 -13.35 -4.05 10.17
CA LEU A 9 -14.09 -3.39 9.10
C LEU A 9 -13.43 -2.08 8.66
N ASN A 10 -12.24 -1.73 9.16
CA ASN A 10 -11.54 -0.52 8.75
C ASN A 10 -10.63 -0.79 7.56
N LEU A 11 -10.85 -0.09 6.46
CA LEU A 11 -10.04 -0.19 5.23
C LEU A 11 -8.54 0.08 5.50
N ASN A 12 -8.23 1.03 6.37
CA ASN A 12 -6.84 1.37 6.73
C ASN A 12 -6.15 0.23 7.49
N THR A 13 -6.89 -0.50 8.32
CA THR A 13 -6.35 -1.68 9.01
C THR A 13 -5.92 -2.72 7.98
N TRP A 14 -6.74 -2.99 6.97
CA TRP A 14 -6.37 -3.95 5.91
C TRP A 14 -5.20 -3.48 5.05
N ARG A 15 -5.09 -2.19 4.76
CA ARG A 15 -3.92 -1.62 4.05
C ARG A 15 -2.63 -1.89 4.80
N VAL A 16 -2.63 -1.67 6.12
CA VAL A 16 -1.45 -1.92 6.98
C VAL A 16 -1.17 -3.40 7.11
N LEU A 17 -2.19 -4.23 7.35
CA LEU A 17 -2.02 -5.68 7.52
C LEU A 17 -1.46 -6.34 6.25
N THR A 18 -2.01 -6.01 5.09
CA THR A 18 -1.54 -6.57 3.81
C THR A 18 -0.14 -6.07 3.47
N ALA A 19 0.22 -4.83 3.79
CA ALA A 19 1.58 -4.31 3.63
C ALA A 19 2.58 -5.05 4.55
N GLY A 20 2.23 -5.22 5.83
CA GLY A 20 3.06 -5.95 6.78
C GLY A 20 3.24 -7.41 6.39
N PHE A 21 2.17 -8.06 5.91
CA PHE A 21 2.24 -9.46 5.45
C PHE A 21 3.09 -9.60 4.18
N LEU A 22 2.98 -8.66 3.23
CA LEU A 22 3.84 -8.60 2.05
C LEU A 22 5.32 -8.46 2.42
N LEU A 23 5.65 -7.54 3.33
CA LEU A 23 7.03 -7.36 3.81
C LEU A 23 7.55 -8.60 4.54
N ALA A 24 6.74 -9.21 5.40
CA ALA A 24 7.12 -10.41 6.13
C ALA A 24 7.41 -11.58 5.17
N LEU A 25 6.52 -11.84 4.20
CA LEU A 25 6.70 -12.91 3.21
C LEU A 25 7.87 -12.63 2.26
N GLY A 26 8.06 -11.37 1.86
CA GLY A 26 9.20 -10.96 1.03
C GLY A 26 10.53 -11.15 1.75
N ASN A 27 10.62 -10.78 3.03
CA ASN A 27 11.83 -10.90 3.83
C ASN A 27 12.26 -12.35 4.05
N ILE A 28 11.31 -13.27 4.24
CA ILE A 28 11.62 -14.70 4.33
C ILE A 28 11.80 -15.38 2.97
N GLY A 29 11.73 -14.63 1.86
CA GLY A 29 11.83 -15.16 0.50
C GLY A 29 10.73 -16.16 0.15
N SER A 30 9.55 -16.08 0.78
CA SER A 30 8.48 -17.06 0.59
C SER A 30 7.94 -17.00 -0.83
N PRO A 31 7.83 -18.12 -1.57
CA PRO A 31 7.31 -18.12 -2.93
C PRO A 31 5.82 -17.73 -3.00
N PHE A 32 5.13 -17.62 -1.86
CA PHE A 32 3.73 -17.23 -1.76
C PHE A 32 3.53 -15.73 -1.50
N TRP A 33 4.60 -14.92 -1.51
CA TRP A 33 4.53 -13.47 -1.28
C TRP A 33 3.55 -12.76 -2.23
N TRP A 34 3.39 -13.26 -3.46
CA TRP A 34 2.47 -12.70 -4.46
C TRP A 34 0.99 -12.80 -4.03
N ILE A 35 0.63 -13.77 -3.20
CA ILE A 35 -0.74 -13.92 -2.65
C ILE A 35 -1.05 -12.74 -1.71
N ALA A 36 -0.05 -12.22 -0.99
CA ALA A 36 -0.17 -11.01 -0.18
C ALA A 36 -0.10 -9.73 -1.03
N ALA A 37 0.65 -9.78 -2.13
CA ALA A 37 0.83 -8.63 -3.01
C ALA A 37 -0.47 -8.22 -3.71
N VAL A 38 -1.26 -9.17 -4.22
CA VAL A 38 -2.53 -8.88 -4.93
C VAL A 38 -3.52 -8.04 -4.09
N PRO A 39 -3.92 -8.45 -2.88
CA PRO A 39 -4.82 -7.64 -2.06
C PRO A 39 -4.16 -6.32 -1.64
N TRP A 40 -2.84 -6.32 -1.39
CA TRP A 40 -2.11 -5.09 -1.09
C TRP A 40 -2.16 -4.08 -2.25
N PHE A 41 -1.97 -4.52 -3.50
CA PHE A 41 -2.05 -3.69 -4.71
C PHE A 41 -3.44 -3.07 -4.86
N VAL A 42 -4.50 -3.86 -4.70
CA VAL A 42 -5.89 -3.38 -4.82
C VAL A 42 -6.19 -2.34 -3.74
N LEU A 43 -5.80 -2.62 -2.49
CA LEU A 43 -6.09 -1.73 -1.38
C LEU A 43 -5.28 -0.43 -1.46
N ASN A 44 -4.03 -0.48 -1.91
CA ASN A 44 -3.13 0.66 -1.99
C ASN A 44 -3.03 1.28 -3.39
N LEU A 45 -3.96 0.93 -4.29
CA LEU A 45 -4.02 1.47 -5.65
C LEU A 45 -3.94 3.00 -5.71
N PRO A 46 -4.60 3.78 -4.82
CA PRO A 46 -4.50 5.24 -4.86
C PRO A 46 -3.09 5.75 -4.64
N GLY A 47 -2.42 5.28 -3.59
CA GLY A 47 -1.04 5.66 -3.31
C GLY A 47 -0.09 5.12 -4.35
N LEU A 48 -0.33 3.91 -4.87
CA LEU A 48 0.40 3.36 -5.99
C LEU A 48 0.29 4.25 -7.22
N LEU A 49 -0.88 4.70 -7.64
CA LEU A 49 -1.01 5.58 -8.81
C LEU A 49 -0.24 6.89 -8.64
N LEU A 50 -0.14 7.40 -7.41
CA LEU A 50 0.61 8.62 -7.10
C LEU A 50 2.13 8.38 -7.02
N THR A 51 2.58 7.19 -6.62
CA THR A 51 4.01 6.88 -6.46
C THR A 51 4.62 6.11 -7.62
N THR A 52 3.85 5.28 -8.32
CA THR A 52 4.33 4.44 -9.43
C THR A 52 4.73 5.26 -10.63
N ILE A 53 4.07 6.38 -10.94
CA ILE A 53 4.49 7.26 -12.04
C ILE A 53 5.87 7.90 -11.74
N PRO A 54 6.10 8.52 -10.57
CA PRO A 54 7.44 8.98 -10.17
C PRO A 54 8.46 7.84 -10.01
N ALA A 55 8.08 6.70 -9.42
CA ALA A 55 8.99 5.58 -9.17
C ALA A 55 9.40 4.89 -10.47
N TRP A 56 8.51 4.81 -11.47
CA TRP A 56 8.88 4.36 -12.81
C TRP A 56 9.85 5.33 -13.48
N LEU A 57 9.69 6.65 -13.32
CA LEU A 57 10.67 7.62 -13.80
C LEU A 57 12.06 7.41 -13.15
N VAL A 58 12.10 7.05 -11.86
CA VAL A 58 13.35 6.76 -11.14
C VAL A 58 13.98 5.42 -11.56
N LEU A 59 13.17 4.38 -11.79
CA LEU A 59 13.65 3.03 -12.12
C LEU A 59 13.86 2.80 -13.62
N ALA A 60 13.17 3.55 -14.49
CA ALA A 60 13.34 3.52 -15.94
C ALA A 60 14.66 4.15 -16.41
N ALA A 61 15.44 4.76 -15.51
CA ALA A 61 16.84 5.14 -15.74
C ALA A 61 17.75 3.92 -16.03
N GLY A 62 17.21 2.71 -15.95
CA GLY A 62 17.83 1.47 -16.42
C GLY A 62 18.42 0.67 -15.26
N PRO A 63 18.35 -0.66 -15.29
CA PRO A 63 18.88 -1.52 -14.24
C PRO A 63 20.38 -1.29 -13.95
N ALA A 64 21.13 -0.81 -14.94
CA ALA A 64 22.54 -0.43 -14.79
C ALA A 64 22.75 0.87 -13.98
N ALA A 65 21.82 1.82 -14.01
CA ALA A 65 21.88 3.05 -13.23
C ALA A 65 21.53 2.79 -11.76
N VAL A 66 20.56 1.91 -11.49
CA VAL A 66 20.10 1.55 -10.13
C VAL A 66 21.14 0.72 -9.38
N GLN A 67 21.83 -0.20 -10.07
CA GLN A 67 22.91 -0.99 -9.46
C GLN A 67 24.20 -0.19 -9.22
N SER A 68 24.45 0.89 -9.97
CA SER A 68 25.66 1.73 -9.82
C SER A 68 25.50 2.89 -8.83
N THR A 69 24.28 3.23 -8.41
CA THR A 69 24.00 4.38 -7.52
C THR A 69 24.00 4.05 -6.03
N GLY A 70 24.26 2.79 -5.64
CA GLY A 70 24.25 2.40 -4.23
C GLY A 70 22.84 2.41 -3.63
N VAL A 71 21.83 2.13 -4.45
CA VAL A 71 20.45 2.00 -4.01
C VAL A 71 20.34 0.80 -3.09
N THR A 72 19.98 1.05 -1.83
CA THR A 72 19.80 0.00 -0.82
C THR A 72 18.45 -0.69 -1.00
N ASP A 73 18.36 -1.95 -0.55
CA ASP A 73 17.09 -2.69 -0.52
C ASP A 73 16.03 -1.92 0.29
N ASP A 74 16.44 -1.22 1.36
CA ASP A 74 15.57 -0.35 2.16
C ASP A 74 14.97 0.80 1.36
N PHE A 75 15.74 1.39 0.43
CA PHE A 75 15.24 2.44 -0.45
C PHE A 75 14.17 1.90 -1.40
N ILE A 76 14.38 0.70 -1.96
CA ILE A 76 13.41 0.04 -2.83
C ILE A 76 12.13 -0.30 -2.06
N ILE A 77 12.26 -0.87 -0.85
CA ILE A 77 11.13 -1.17 0.03
C ILE A 77 10.35 0.10 0.38
N THR A 78 11.06 1.19 0.67
CA THR A 78 10.45 2.47 1.00
C THR A 78 9.66 3.03 -0.19
N LEU A 79 10.26 3.04 -1.37
CA LEU A 79 9.65 3.58 -2.59
C LEU A 79 8.47 2.72 -3.05
N CYS A 80 8.61 1.40 -3.02
CA CYS A 80 7.66 0.47 -3.63
C CYS A 80 6.55 0.03 -2.67
N VAL A 81 6.77 0.02 -1.35
CA VAL A 81 5.79 -0.50 -0.39
C VAL A 81 5.36 0.56 0.62
N LEU A 82 6.30 1.17 1.33
CA LEU A 82 5.97 2.07 2.45
C LEU A 82 5.32 3.37 1.96
N LEU A 83 5.91 4.01 0.95
CA LEU A 83 5.42 5.28 0.40
C LEU A 83 4.01 5.16 -0.20
N PRO A 84 3.71 4.19 -1.10
CA PRO A 84 2.35 3.99 -1.60
C PRO A 84 1.36 3.60 -0.49
N SER A 85 1.80 2.86 0.53
CA SER A 85 0.93 2.52 1.66
C SER A 85 0.58 3.77 2.49
N ALA A 86 1.58 4.59 2.81
CA ALA A 86 1.38 5.84 3.56
C ALA A 86 0.50 6.84 2.80
N LEU A 87 0.73 7.02 1.50
CA LEU A 87 -0.09 7.87 0.64
C LEU A 87 -1.52 7.35 0.53
N SER A 88 -1.72 6.04 0.44
CA SER A 88 -3.05 5.44 0.45
C SER A 88 -3.78 5.74 1.75
N LEU A 89 -3.12 5.58 2.90
CA LEU A 89 -3.69 5.91 4.21
C LEU A 89 -4.08 7.39 4.32
N LEU A 90 -3.25 8.30 3.83
CA LEU A 90 -3.55 9.73 3.78
C LEU A 90 -4.74 10.01 2.85
N MET A 91 -4.74 9.43 1.65
CA MET A 91 -5.82 9.54 0.67
C MET A 91 -7.15 9.01 1.21
N SER A 92 -7.16 8.02 2.11
CA SER A 92 -8.39 7.56 2.77
C SER A 92 -9.18 8.73 3.35
N TRP A 93 -8.52 9.66 4.03
CA TRP A 93 -9.18 10.80 4.65
C TRP A 93 -9.83 11.73 3.64
N PHE A 94 -9.17 11.97 2.51
CA PHE A 94 -9.70 12.82 1.44
C PHE A 94 -10.81 12.14 0.64
N TRP A 95 -10.77 10.81 0.54
CA TRP A 95 -11.69 10.04 -0.29
C TRP A 95 -12.85 9.44 0.49
N THR A 96 -12.82 9.43 1.83
CA THR A 96 -13.96 9.06 2.69
C THR A 96 -15.30 9.61 2.17
N PRO A 97 -15.46 10.91 1.86
CA PRO A 97 -16.75 11.42 1.38
C PRO A 97 -17.16 10.89 0.00
N LEU A 98 -16.20 10.55 -0.86
CA LEU A 98 -16.45 9.97 -2.19
C LEU A 98 -16.79 8.48 -2.10
N LEU A 99 -16.06 7.74 -1.25
CA LEU A 99 -16.22 6.31 -1.04
C LEU A 99 -17.53 5.98 -0.30
N GLN A 100 -17.95 6.85 0.62
CA GLN A 100 -19.28 6.77 1.25
C GLN A 100 -20.42 6.92 0.23
N LYS A 101 -20.27 7.81 -0.77
CA LYS A 101 -21.28 8.03 -1.82
C LYS A 101 -21.35 6.89 -2.82
N SER A 102 -20.22 6.27 -3.15
CA SER A 102 -20.16 5.23 -4.19
C SER A 102 -20.67 3.86 -3.75
N ARG A 103 -20.88 3.63 -2.44
CA ARG A 103 -21.23 2.33 -1.84
C ARG A 103 -20.28 1.17 -2.18
N LEU A 104 -19.18 1.40 -2.91
CA LEU A 104 -18.21 0.39 -3.33
C LEU A 104 -17.54 -0.34 -2.15
N PHE A 105 -17.59 0.24 -0.95
CA PHE A 105 -17.19 -0.39 0.30
C PHE A 105 -18.18 -0.11 1.43
N GLY A 106 -19.49 -0.27 1.17
CA GLY A 106 -20.55 0.03 2.14
C GLY A 106 -20.46 -0.72 3.48
N GLU A 107 -19.75 -1.86 3.50
CA GLU A 107 -19.52 -2.65 4.72
C GLU A 107 -18.28 -2.21 5.53
N PHE A 108 -17.39 -1.40 4.94
CA PHE A 108 -16.18 -0.91 5.60
C PHE A 108 -16.41 0.44 6.30
N HIS A 109 -15.91 0.56 7.53
CA HIS A 109 -15.88 1.79 8.29
C HIS A 109 -14.69 2.65 7.85
N TYR A 110 -14.95 3.93 7.58
CA TYR A 110 -13.94 4.92 7.20
C TYR A 110 -13.41 5.66 8.44
N PRO A 111 -12.13 6.06 8.46
CA PRO A 111 -11.60 6.89 9.53
C PRO A 111 -12.33 8.25 9.57
N GLY A 112 -12.85 8.62 10.75
CA GLY A 112 -13.53 9.90 11.00
C GLY A 112 -15.06 9.90 10.81
N ALA A 113 -15.65 8.75 10.47
CA ALA A 113 -17.10 8.55 10.44
C ALA A 113 -17.64 7.96 11.76
#